data_AF-T0MV03-F1
#
_entry.id   AF-T0MV03-F1
#
_cell.length_a   1.000
_cell.length_b   1.000
_cell.length_c   1.000
_cell.angle_alpha   90.00
_cell.angle_beta   90.00
_cell.angle_gamma   90.00
#
_symmetry.space_group_name_H-M   'P 1'
#
loop_
_entity.id
_entity.type
_entity.pdbx_description
1 polymer ?
#
loop_
_entity_poly.entity_id
_entity_poly.type
_entity_poly.pdbx_seq_one_letter_code
_entity_poly.pdbx_strand_id
1 'polypeptide(L)'
;MATEAISKIKEAENTAAAILEKAIESSKSVIKNAEIQGESQYDSLVNKAEEEAKTIKENATLEGRVKTEPIIRLGDEQISKIINIDQDKFNSAVNLVIERIVNFNGNS
;
A
#
# COMPACT_ATOMS: atom_id res chain seq x y z
N MET A 1 -78.24 -11.74 7.93
CA MET A 1 -77.87 -10.57 8.77
C MET A 1 -76.84 -10.91 9.84
N ALA A 2 -77.17 -11.57 10.95
CA ALA A 2 -76.18 -11.85 12.02
C ALA A 2 -75.04 -12.81 11.59
N THR A 3 -75.38 -13.83 10.80
CA THR A 3 -74.41 -14.81 10.26
C THR A 3 -73.46 -14.21 9.23
N GLU A 4 -73.93 -13.31 8.36
CA GLU A 4 -73.08 -12.56 7.42
C GLU A 4 -72.13 -11.60 8.14
N ALA A 5 -72.60 -10.95 9.21
CA ALA A 5 -71.75 -10.07 10.01
C ALA A 5 -70.60 -10.86 10.66
N ILE A 6 -70.89 -12.04 11.22
CA ILE A 6 -69.87 -12.94 11.79
C ILE A 6 -68.89 -13.43 10.72
N SER A 7 -69.38 -13.77 9.52
CA SER A 7 -68.51 -14.20 8.41
C SER A 7 -67.54 -13.10 7.98
N LYS A 8 -68.02 -11.85 7.85
CA LYS A 8 -67.18 -10.70 7.52
C LYS A 8 -66.14 -10.39 8.59
N ILE A 9 -66.48 -10.56 9.87
CA ILE A 9 -65.52 -10.40 10.97
C ILE A 9 -64.40 -11.45 10.83
N LYS A 10 -64.77 -12.71 10.59
CA LYS A 10 -63.79 -13.79 10.42
C LYS A 10 -62.86 -13.58 9.21
N GLU A 11 -63.39 -13.08 8.10
CA GLU A 11 -62.57 -12.72 6.93
C GLU A 11 -61.62 -11.56 7.24
N ALA A 12 -62.07 -10.54 7.98
CA ALA A 12 -61.24 -9.43 8.40
C ALA A 12 -60.11 -9.88 9.34
N GLU A 13 -60.40 -10.79 10.28
CA GLU A 13 -59.40 -11.38 11.17
C GLU A 13 -58.34 -12.18 10.41
N ASN A 14 -58.75 -13.02 9.46
CA ASN A 14 -57.82 -13.78 8.61
C ASN A 14 -56.94 -12.86 7.76
N THR A 15 -57.52 -11.78 7.22
CA THR A 15 -56.78 -10.80 6.42
C THR A 15 -55.76 -10.05 7.28
N ALA A 16 -56.15 -9.64 8.49
CA ALA A 16 -55.25 -9.00 9.44
C ALA A 16 -54.10 -9.92 9.86
N ALA A 17 -54.37 -11.21 10.11
CA ALA A 17 -53.35 -12.20 10.43
C ALA A 17 -52.34 -12.38 9.28
N ALA A 18 -52.82 -12.48 8.03
CA ALA A 18 -51.95 -12.59 6.86
C ALA A 18 -51.09 -11.34 6.65
N ILE A 19 -51.63 -10.14 6.89
CA ILE A 19 -50.86 -8.88 6.84
C ILE A 19 -49.76 -8.89 7.91
N LEU A 20 -50.09 -9.31 9.13
CA LEU A 20 -49.13 -9.38 10.24
C LEU A 20 -47.98 -10.34 9.92
N GLU A 21 -48.30 -11.53 9.44
CA GLU A 21 -47.30 -12.55 9.08
C GLU A 21 -46.37 -12.04 7.98
N LYS A 22 -46.92 -11.43 6.93
CA LYS A 22 -46.15 -10.82 5.84
C LYS A 22 -45.28 -9.65 6.32
N ALA A 23 -45.76 -8.85 7.26
CA ALA A 23 -44.98 -7.75 7.84
C ALA A 23 -43.80 -8.27 8.67
N ILE A 24 -44.00 -9.36 9.43
CA ILE A 24 -42.93 -10.02 10.21
C ILE A 24 -41.89 -10.65 9.28
N GLU A 25 -42.31 -11.31 8.21
CA GLU A 25 -41.38 -11.90 7.24
C GLU A 25 -40.57 -10.81 6.51
N SER A 26 -41.26 -9.74 6.08
CA SER A 26 -40.63 -8.58 5.46
C SER A 26 -39.59 -7.94 6.39
N SER A 27 -39.91 -7.71 7.67
CA SER A 27 -38.96 -7.11 8.61
C SER A 27 -37.70 -7.95 8.79
N LYS A 28 -37.84 -9.28 8.90
CA LYS A 28 -36.70 -10.20 8.97
C LYS A 28 -35.85 -10.13 7.70
N SER A 29 -36.48 -10.08 6.52
CA SER A 29 -35.77 -9.97 5.25
C SER A 29 -34.99 -8.66 5.13
N VAL A 30 -35.56 -7.55 5.61
CA VAL A 30 -34.92 -6.23 5.59
C VAL A 30 -33.69 -6.23 6.47
N ILE A 31 -33.78 -6.78 7.69
CA ILE A 31 -32.64 -6.89 8.61
C ILE A 31 -31.54 -7.74 7.98
N LYS A 32 -31.88 -8.94 7.48
CA LYS A 32 -30.89 -9.84 6.85
C LYS A 32 -30.21 -9.19 5.64
N ASN A 33 -30.96 -8.49 4.79
CA ASN A 33 -30.41 -7.80 3.64
C ASN A 33 -29.52 -6.62 4.04
N ALA A 34 -29.85 -5.92 5.13
CA ALA A 34 -29.02 -4.86 5.68
C ALA A 34 -27.70 -5.42 6.25
N GLU A 35 -27.74 -6.56 6.95
CA GLU A 35 -26.54 -7.26 7.44
C GLU A 35 -25.61 -7.66 6.29
N ILE A 36 -26.16 -8.33 5.25
CA ILE A 36 -25.37 -8.75 4.07
C ILE A 36 -24.75 -7.54 3.35
N GLN A 37 -25.52 -6.45 3.20
CA GLN A 37 -25.00 -5.23 2.58
C GLN A 37 -23.91 -4.57 3.44
N GLY A 38 -24.07 -4.58 4.75
CA GLY A 38 -23.07 -4.06 5.69
C GLY A 38 -21.77 -4.84 5.61
N GLU A 39 -21.84 -6.18 5.64
CA GLU A 39 -20.68 -7.06 5.53
C GLU A 39 -19.99 -6.89 4.17
N SER A 40 -20.74 -6.88 3.07
CA SER A 40 -20.18 -6.66 1.73
C SER A 40 -19.49 -5.29 1.58
N GLN A 41 -20.07 -4.23 2.16
CA GLN A 41 -19.44 -2.90 2.16
C GLN A 41 -18.18 -2.86 3.01
N TYR A 42 -18.19 -3.51 4.17
CA TYR A 42 -17.03 -3.64 5.02
C TYR A 42 -15.88 -4.34 4.29
N ASP A 43 -16.13 -5.52 3.71
CA ASP A 43 -15.12 -6.28 2.98
C ASP A 43 -14.57 -5.49 1.78
N SER A 44 -15.44 -4.80 1.04
CA SER A 44 -15.04 -3.94 -0.07
C SER A 44 -14.11 -2.80 0.40
N LEU A 45 -14.44 -2.17 1.53
CA LEU A 45 -13.63 -1.10 2.10
C LEU A 45 -12.26 -1.60 2.56
N VAL A 46 -12.21 -2.76 3.22
CA VAL A 46 -10.95 -3.38 3.68
C VAL A 46 -10.07 -3.71 2.48
N ASN A 47 -10.61 -4.38 1.46
CA ASN A 47 -9.87 -4.74 0.25
C ASN A 47 -9.30 -3.50 -0.45
N LYS A 48 -10.10 -2.43 -0.56
CA LYS A 48 -9.66 -1.17 -1.16
C LYS A 48 -8.54 -0.52 -0.35
N ALA A 49 -8.66 -0.52 0.98
CA ALA A 49 -7.63 0.03 1.86
C ALA A 49 -6.30 -0.77 1.74
N GLU A 50 -6.37 -2.09 1.61
CA GLU A 50 -5.19 -2.94 1.38
C GLU A 50 -4.52 -2.65 0.04
N GLU A 51 -5.31 -2.46 -1.04
CA GLU A 51 -4.80 -2.12 -2.36
C GLU A 51 -4.14 -0.74 -2.38
N GLU A 52 -4.75 0.26 -1.74
CA GLU A 52 -4.16 1.59 -1.57
C GLU A 52 -2.86 1.53 -0.77
N ALA A 53 -2.83 0.77 0.33
CA ALA A 53 -1.64 0.59 1.14
C ALA A 53 -0.50 -0.09 0.35
N LYS A 54 -0.82 -1.09 -0.48
CA LYS A 54 0.14 -1.73 -1.38
C LYS A 54 0.71 -0.73 -2.38
N THR A 55 -0.16 0.04 -3.02
CA THR A 55 0.22 1.07 -4.00
C THR A 55 1.15 2.12 -3.38
N ILE A 56 0.86 2.58 -2.15
CA ILE A 56 1.71 3.53 -1.42
C ILE A 56 3.10 2.95 -1.17
N LYS A 57 3.20 1.68 -0.73
CA LYS A 57 4.49 1.01 -0.47
C LYS A 57 5.31 0.85 -1.75
N GLU A 58 4.66 0.45 -2.85
CA GLU A 58 5.31 0.28 -4.15
C GLU A 58 5.84 1.62 -4.68
N ASN A 59 5.03 2.68 -4.62
CA ASN A 59 5.45 4.03 -5.00
C ASN A 59 6.61 4.55 -4.15
N ALA A 60 6.56 4.36 -2.83
CA ALA A 60 7.66 4.76 -1.94
C ALA A 60 8.96 4.00 -2.26
N THR A 61 8.86 2.72 -2.59
CA THR A 61 10.02 1.91 -3.00
C THR A 61 10.61 2.39 -4.33
N LEU A 62 9.74 2.69 -5.30
CA LEU A 62 10.16 3.19 -6.61
C LEU A 62 10.81 4.57 -6.51
N GLU A 63 10.20 5.48 -5.75
CA GLU A 63 10.79 6.79 -5.45
C GLU A 63 12.16 6.66 -4.77
N GLY A 64 12.27 5.77 -3.79
CA GLY A 64 13.54 5.50 -3.10
C GLY A 64 14.63 5.04 -4.07
N ARG A 65 14.30 4.13 -4.99
CA ARG A 65 15.22 3.68 -6.04
C ARG A 65 15.64 4.83 -6.96
N VAL A 66 14.67 5.58 -7.48
CA VAL A 66 14.93 6.72 -8.39
C VAL A 66 15.80 7.78 -7.72
N LYS A 67 15.59 8.06 -6.44
CA LYS A 67 16.41 9.01 -5.67
C LYS A 67 17.82 8.47 -5.38
N THR A 68 17.98 7.16 -5.26
CA THR A 68 19.27 6.52 -4.95
C THR A 68 20.14 6.30 -6.19
N GLU A 69 19.54 6.07 -7.34
CA GLU A 69 20.23 5.86 -8.62
C GLU A 69 21.26 6.94 -8.98
N PRO A 70 20.98 8.26 -8.87
CA PRO A 70 22.00 9.28 -9.11
C PRO A 70 23.15 9.22 -8.09
N ILE A 71 22.88 8.82 -6.83
CA ILE A 71 23.90 8.71 -5.79
C ILE A 71 24.88 7.58 -6.15
N ILE A 72 24.36 6.42 -6.56
CA ILE A 72 25.18 5.29 -7.01
C ILE A 72 26.02 5.70 -8.21
N ARG A 73 25.40 6.32 -9.23
CA ARG A 73 26.11 6.78 -10.42
C ARG A 73 27.23 7.77 -10.10
N LEU A 74 27.00 8.72 -9.18
CA LEU A 74 28.03 9.65 -8.72
C LEU A 74 29.14 8.95 -7.94
N GLY A 75 28.82 7.91 -7.18
CA GLY A 75 29.80 7.06 -6.51
C GLY A 75 30.70 6.35 -7.52
N ASP A 76 30.11 5.70 -8.52
CA ASP A 76 30.83 4.98 -9.58
C ASP A 76 31.74 5.91 -10.39
N GLU A 77 31.26 7.12 -10.69
CA GLU A 77 32.06 8.14 -11.38
C GLU A 77 33.27 8.58 -10.54
N GLN A 78 33.10 8.77 -9.23
CA GLN A 78 34.19 9.12 -8.32
C GLN A 78 35.21 7.98 -8.19
N ILE A 79 34.75 6.74 -8.05
CA ILE A 79 35.61 5.56 -8.03
C ILE A 79 36.41 5.48 -9.33
N SER A 80 35.76 5.66 -10.47
CA SER A 80 36.41 5.66 -11.78
C SER A 80 37.46 6.75 -11.91
N LYS A 81 37.23 7.95 -11.36
CA LYS A 81 38.21 9.04 -11.32
C LYS A 81 39.43 8.71 -10.47
N ILE A 82 39.25 7.98 -9.38
CA ILE A 82 40.35 7.56 -8.49
C ILE A 82 41.18 6.46 -9.14
N ILE A 83 40.53 5.44 -9.72
CA ILE A 83 41.22 4.30 -10.32
C ILE A 83 41.96 4.71 -11.59
N ASN A 84 41.34 5.55 -12.43
CA ASN A 84 41.95 6.03 -13.67
C ASN A 84 42.76 7.31 -13.46
N ILE A 85 43.45 7.43 -12.32
CA ILE A 85 44.33 8.56 -12.11
C ILE A 85 45.42 8.54 -13.19
N ASP A 86 45.73 9.72 -13.71
CA ASP A 86 46.73 9.88 -14.75
C ASP A 86 48.09 9.31 -14.31
N GLN A 87 48.69 8.48 -15.17
CA GLN A 87 49.91 7.75 -14.85
C GLN A 87 51.09 8.71 -14.60
N ASP A 88 51.13 9.86 -15.26
CA ASP A 88 52.19 10.86 -15.06
C ASP A 88 52.06 11.52 -13.69
N LYS A 89 50.83 11.78 -13.21
CA LYS A 89 50.59 12.22 -11.83
C LYS A 89 51.00 11.18 -10.80
N PHE A 90 50.70 9.91 -11.06
CA PHE A 90 51.12 8.81 -10.18
C PHE A 90 52.65 8.72 -10.10
N ASN A 91 53.32 8.69 -11.26
CA ASN A 91 54.78 8.64 -11.34
C ASN A 91 55.43 9.86 -10.66
N SER A 92 54.86 11.05 -10.84
CA SER A 92 55.33 12.27 -10.17
C SER A 92 55.23 12.17 -8.65
N ALA A 93 54.13 11.61 -8.13
CA ALA A 93 53.95 11.38 -6.69
C ALA A 93 54.96 10.35 -6.16
N VAL A 94 55.24 9.28 -6.90
CA VAL A 94 56.26 8.28 -6.56
C VAL A 94 57.64 8.93 -6.49
N ASN A 95 58.01 9.75 -7.47
CA ASN A 95 59.29 10.45 -7.49
C ASN A 95 59.45 11.40 -6.29
N LEU A 96 58.41 12.13 -5.91
CA LEU A 96 58.44 12.99 -4.70
C LEU A 96 58.70 12.18 -3.42
N VAL A 97 58.14 10.97 -3.31
CA VAL A 97 58.39 10.10 -2.16
C VAL A 97 59.84 9.59 -2.18
N ILE A 98 60.36 9.19 -3.34
CA ILE A 98 61.76 8.77 -3.51
C ILE A 98 62.71 9.91 -3.13
N GLU A 99 62.49 11.13 -3.64
CA GLU A 99 63.30 12.30 -3.31
C GLU A 99 63.30 12.59 -1.80
N ARG A 100 62.15 12.48 -1.11
CA ARG A 100 62.11 12.64 0.34
C ARG A 100 62.94 11.59 1.08
N ILE A 101 62.87 10.33 0.68
CA ILE A 101 63.66 9.25 1.29
C ILE A 101 65.16 9.47 1.04
N VAL A 102 65.52 9.78 -0.20
CA VAL A 102 66.91 10.04 -0.59
C VAL A 102 67.46 11.26 0.13
N ASN A 103 66.70 12.35 0.27
CA ASN A 103 67.14 13.54 1.02
C ASN A 103 67.20 13.32 2.53
N PHE A 104 66.39 12.41 3.09
CA PHE A 104 66.43 12.06 4.51
C PHE A 104 67.60 11.12 4.85
N ASN A 105 67.91 10.16 3.96
CA ASN A 105 69.00 9.18 4.15
C ASN A 105 70.33 9.60 3.50
N GLY A 106 70.32 10.64 2.68
CA GLY A 106 71.45 11.06 1.83
C GLY A 106 72.29 12.19 2.41
N ASN A 107 72.15 12.50 3.70
CA ASN A 107 73.12 13.35 4.38
C ASN A 107 74.30 12.50 4.88
N SER A 108 75.19 12.16 3.95
CA SER A 108 76.62 11.91 4.17
C SER A 108 77.39 12.50 3.01
#